data_AF-A0A538JR81-F1
#
_entry.id   AF-A0A538JR81-F1
#
_cell.length_a   1.000
_cell.length_b   1.000
_cell.length_c   1.000
_cell.angle_alpha   90.00
_cell.angle_beta   90.00
_cell.angle_gamma   90.00
#
_symmetry.space_group_name_H-M   'P 1'
#
loop_
_entity.id
_entity.type
_entity.pdbx_description
1 polymer ?
#
loop_
_entity_poly.entity_id
_entity_poly.type
_entity_poly.pdbx_seq_one_letter_code
_entity_poly.pdbx_strand_id
1 'polypeptide(L)' 'MGSRREKDAVFEAIALMGKAFASPRRLEMLDLLAQAPRTVDELARASGQSTANASQHLQALHAAGMV' A
#
# COMPACT_ATOMS: atom_id res chain seq x y z
N MET A 1 -6.97 -6.69 29.91
CA MET A 1 -6.83 -7.32 28.57
C MET A 1 -8.05 -6.94 27.76
N GLY A 2 -7.90 -6.42 26.54
CA GLY A 2 -9.02 -5.94 25.73
C GLY A 2 -10.06 -7.00 25.39
N SER A 3 -11.28 -6.57 25.09
CA SER A 3 -12.40 -7.44 24.74
C SER A 3 -12.11 -8.26 23.47
N ARG A 4 -12.82 -9.38 23.25
CA ARG A 4 -12.66 -10.20 22.04
C ARG A 4 -12.86 -9.36 20.77
N ARG A 5 -13.87 -8.47 20.78
CA ARG A 5 -14.17 -7.55 19.67
C ARG A 5 -13.02 -6.58 19.39
N GLU A 6 -12.40 -6.02 20.42
CA GLU A 6 -11.22 -5.16 20.25
C GLU A 6 -10.06 -5.93 19.58
N LYS A 7 -9.82 -7.18 20.00
CA LYS A 7 -8.78 -8.02 19.38
C LYS A 7 -9.09 -8.35 17.93
N ASP A 8 -10.33 -8.72 17.62
CA ASP A 8 -10.75 -9.02 16.25
C ASP A 8 -10.59 -7.78 15.33
N ALA A 9 -10.94 -6.59 15.82
CA ALA A 9 -10.73 -5.34 15.08
C ALA A 9 -9.23 -5.05 14.81
N VAL A 10 -8.35 -5.33 15.78
CA VAL A 10 -6.90 -5.21 15.57
C VAL A 10 -6.41 -6.22 14.53
N PHE A 11 -6.89 -7.46 14.57
CA PHE A 11 -6.49 -8.48 13.58
C PHE A 11 -7.01 -8.16 12.17
N GLU A 12 -8.22 -7.62 12.04
CA GLU A 12 -8.77 -7.09 10.78
C GLU A 12 -7.88 -5.97 10.20
N ALA A 13 -7.48 -5.01 11.03
CA ALA A 13 -6.57 -3.93 10.61
C ALA A 13 -5.21 -4.48 10.14
N ILE A 14 -4.65 -5.45 10.88
CA ILE A 14 -3.40 -6.13 10.49
C ILE A 14 -3.57 -6.88 9.17
N ALA A 15 -4.69 -7.59 8.97
CA ALA A 15 -4.97 -8.31 7.75
C ALA A 15 -5.11 -7.36 6.55
N LEU A 16 -5.72 -6.18 6.74
CA LEU A 16 -5.81 -5.14 5.71
C LEU A 16 -4.42 -4.65 5.27
N MET A 17 -3.55 -4.35 6.23
CA MET A 17 -2.15 -3.99 5.95
C MET A 17 -1.40 -5.13 5.25
N GLY A 18 -1.55 -6.36 5.75
CA GLY A 18 -0.94 -7.55 5.14
C GLY A 18 -1.35 -7.76 3.69
N LYS A 19 -2.64 -7.57 3.37
CA LYS A 19 -3.15 -7.61 1.99
C LYS A 19 -2.53 -6.52 1.12
N ALA A 20 -2.36 -5.31 1.65
CA ALA A 20 -1.67 -4.23 0.95
C ALA A 20 -0.19 -4.58 0.67
N PHE A 21 0.50 -5.26 1.58
CA PHE A 21 1.90 -5.67 1.37
C PHE A 21 2.09 -6.91 0.51
N ALA A 22 1.08 -7.77 0.37
CA ALA A 22 1.13 -8.99 -0.43
C ALA A 22 1.10 -8.74 -1.97
N SER A 23 1.89 -7.78 -2.46
CA SER A 23 2.12 -7.55 -3.89
C SER A 23 3.53 -6.99 -4.11
N PRO A 24 4.33 -7.61 -4.99
CA PRO A 24 5.68 -7.13 -5.27
C PRO A 24 5.68 -5.71 -5.86
N ARG A 25 4.68 -5.37 -6.69
CA ARG A 25 4.58 -4.02 -7.28
C ARG A 25 4.23 -2.95 -6.26
N ARG A 26 3.42 -3.27 -5.25
CA ARG A 26 3.12 -2.31 -4.16
C ARG A 26 4.31 -2.12 -3.23
N LEU A 27 5.10 -3.17 -2.98
CA LEU A 27 6.34 -3.04 -2.22
C LEU A 27 7.37 -2.15 -2.96
N GLU A 28 7.48 -2.29 -4.29
CA GLU A 28 8.31 -1.41 -5.12
C GLU A 28 7.82 0.06 -5.09
N MET A 29 6.50 0.30 -5.12
CA MET A 29 5.94 1.66 -4.94
C MET A 29 6.33 2.27 -3.60
N LEU A 30 6.23 1.50 -2.51
CA LEU A 30 6.62 1.95 -1.18
C LEU A 30 8.13 2.24 -1.09
N ASP A 31 8.97 1.39 -1.68
CA ASP A 31 10.42 1.62 -1.74
C ASP A 31 10.76 2.94 -2.45
N LEU A 32 10.14 3.19 -3.61
CA LEU A 32 10.35 4.43 -4.37
C LEU A 32 9.87 5.68 -3.63
N LEU A 33 8.75 5.58 -2.90
CA LEU A 33 8.17 6.67 -2.10
C LEU A 33 8.95 6.94 -0.81
N ALA A 34 9.52 5.89 -0.19
CA ALA A 34 10.34 6.01 1.00
C ALA A 34 11.63 6.80 0.74
N GLN A 35 12.11 6.82 -0.51
CA GLN A 35 13.28 7.59 -0.91
C GLN A 35 12.96 9.08 -1.09
N ALA A 36 11.82 9.40 -1.73
CA ALA A 36 11.36 10.76 -1.94
C ALA A 36 9.87 10.79 -2.37
N PRO A 37 9.13 11.88 -2.09
CA PRO A 37 7.82 12.12 -2.69
C PRO A 37 7.90 12.13 -4.22
N ARG A 38 6.96 11.47 -4.88
CA ARG A 38 6.88 11.37 -6.34
C ARG A 38 5.42 11.47 -6.78
N THR A 39 5.21 12.01 -7.97
CA THR A 39 3.93 11.95 -8.66
C THR A 39 3.65 10.53 -9.16
N VAL A 40 2.38 10.25 -9.46
CA VAL A 40 1.96 8.94 -10.02
C VAL A 40 2.69 8.63 -11.34
N ASP A 41 2.89 9.64 -12.18
CA ASP A 41 3.57 9.46 -13.47
C ASP A 41 5.06 9.13 -13.29
N GLU A 42 5.73 9.76 -12.33
CA GLU A 42 7.12 9.44 -11.98
C GLU A 42 7.26 8.02 -11.42
N LEU A 43 6.31 7.58 -10.59
CA LEU A 43 6.29 6.21 -10.05
C LEU A 43 6.01 5.17 -11.14
N ALA A 44 5.09 5.46 -12.06
CA ALA A 44 4.80 4.61 -13.21
C ALA A 44 6.05 4.42 -14.07
N ARG A 45 6.76 5.52 -14.38
CA ARG A 45 8.04 5.46 -15.12
C ARG A 45 9.12 4.70 -14.38
N ALA A 46 9.33 4.99 -13.10
CA ALA A 46 10.40 4.37 -12.30
C ALA A 46 10.20 2.86 -12.08
N SER A 47 8.95 2.39 -12.08
CA SER A 47 8.60 0.97 -11.92
C SER A 47 8.31 0.22 -13.22
N GLY A 48 8.40 0.89 -14.37
CA GLY A 48 8.07 0.29 -15.68
C GLY A 48 6.58 -0.09 -15.84
N GLN A 49 5.68 0.62 -15.18
CA GLN A 49 4.24 0.37 -15.18
C GLN A 49 3.46 1.45 -15.95
N SER A 50 2.23 1.15 -16.35
CA SER A 50 1.31 2.19 -16.83
C SER A 50 0.85 3.07 -15.66
N THR A 51 0.51 4.33 -15.95
CA THR A 51 -0.06 5.25 -14.96
C THR A 51 -1.33 4.70 -14.32
N ALA A 52 -2.14 3.93 -15.07
CA ALA A 52 -3.34 3.28 -14.56
C ALA A 52 -3.02 2.19 -13.52
N ASN A 53 -2.03 1.32 -13.80
CA ASN A 53 -1.62 0.27 -12.85
C ASN A 53 -0.97 0.88 -11.60
N ALA A 54 -0.08 1.87 -11.78
CA ALA A 54 0.51 2.59 -10.66
C ALA A 54 -0.56 3.24 -9.78
N SER A 55 -1.57 3.90 -10.38
CA SER A 55 -2.71 4.47 -9.65
C SER A 55 -3.49 3.41 -8.87
N GLN A 56 -3.78 2.26 -9.47
CA GLN A 56 -4.49 1.17 -8.80
C GLN A 56 -3.71 0.64 -7.59
N HIS A 57 -2.40 0.50 -7.72
CA HIS A 57 -1.53 0.08 -6.62
C HIS A 57 -1.48 1.11 -5.49
N LEU A 58 -1.36 2.39 -5.81
CA LEU A 58 -1.38 3.48 -4.84
C LEU A 58 -2.74 3.59 -4.13
N GLN A 59 -3.85 3.40 -4.85
CA GLN A 59 -5.19 3.36 -4.25
C GLN A 59 -5.33 2.23 -3.24
N ALA A 60 -4.81 1.04 -3.55
CA ALA A 60 -4.82 -0.09 -2.63
C ALA A 60 -3.96 0.16 -1.38
N LEU A 61 -2.81 0.84 -1.53
CA LEU A 61 -1.96 1.25 -0.40
C LEU A 61 -2.66 2.32 0.46
N HIS A 62 -3.25 3.34 -0.17
CA HIS A 62 -3.97 4.43 0.51
C HIS A 62 -5.19 3.89 1.27
N ALA A 63 -5.95 2.97 0.68
CA ALA A 63 -7.09 2.33 1.35
C ALA A 63 -6.69 1.53 2.61
N ALA A 64 -5.42 1.11 2.69
CA ALA A 64 -4.85 0.44 3.86
C ALA A 64 -4.09 1.40 4.79
N GLY A 65 -4.09 2.71 4.51
CA GLY A 65 -3.40 3.73 5.31
C GLY A 65 -1.87 3.72 5.19
N MET A 66 -1.33 3.20 4.08
CA MET A 66 0.11 3.06 3.90
C MET A 66 0.79 4.23 3.18
N VAL A 67 0.04 5.03 2.42
CA VAL A 67 0.48 6.21 1.68
C VAL A 67 -0.58 7.30 1.74
#